data_AF-Q926K6-F1
#
_entry.id   AF-Q926K6-F1
#
_cell.length_a   1.000
_cell.length_b   1.000
_cell.length_c   1.000
_cell.angle_alpha   90.00
_cell.angle_beta   90.00
_cell.angle_gamma   90.00
#
_symmetry.space_group_name_H-M   'P 1'
#
loop_
_entity.id
_entity.type
_entity.pdbx_description
1 polymer ?
#
loop_
_entity_poly.entity_id
_entity_poly.type
_entity_poly.pdbx_seq_one_letter_code
_entity_poly.pdbx_strand_id
1 'polypeptide(L)'
;MANVGMFVIALSTILGYRILIFFYDIEYRIVRFNKKLYQVAEAFADGMDSEEVEANLINKVGIDQESAKSIVKKSLKYRKKKQAYKNFIKITNKVLGIRIYDPKYKSD
;
A
#
# COMPACT_ATOMS: atom_id res chain seq x y z
N MET A 1 47.41 14.69 5.91
CA MET A 1 46.43 14.47 4.81
C MET A 1 45.82 13.06 4.80
N ALA A 2 46.48 12.02 5.31
CA ALA A 2 45.96 10.63 5.31
C ALA A 2 44.62 10.41 6.06
N ASN A 3 44.36 11.16 7.14
CA ASN A 3 43.14 11.00 7.94
C ASN A 3 41.86 11.51 7.25
N VAL A 4 41.99 12.45 6.31
CA VAL A 4 40.83 13.02 5.60
C VAL A 4 40.25 11.99 4.62
N GLY A 5 41.10 11.22 3.94
CA GLY A 5 40.65 10.16 3.04
C GLY A 5 39.89 9.05 3.76
N MET A 6 40.40 8.60 4.93
CA MET A 6 39.73 7.60 5.75
C MET A 6 38.39 8.12 6.32
N PHE A 7 38.33 9.40 6.70
CA PHE A 7 37.10 10.04 7.16
C PHE A 7 36.03 10.13 6.05
N VAL A 8 36.43 10.47 4.82
CA VAL A 8 35.53 10.51 3.67
C VAL A 8 34.98 9.13 3.32
N ILE A 9 35.82 8.09 3.37
CA ILE A 9 35.39 6.70 3.13
C ILE A 9 34.43 6.21 4.23
N ALA A 10 34.69 6.57 5.49
CA ALA A 10 33.80 6.21 6.59
C ALA A 10 32.43 6.88 6.46
N LEU A 11 32.39 8.19 6.13
CA LEU A 11 31.15 8.92 5.94
C LEU A 11 30.34 8.41 4.74
N SER A 12 30.98 8.15 3.60
CA SER A 12 30.29 7.63 2.42
C SER A 12 29.71 6.24 2.65
N THR A 13 30.41 5.38 3.40
CA THR A 13 29.91 4.05 3.79
C THR A 13 28.70 4.15 4.71
N ILE A 14 28.73 5.02 5.72
CA ILE A 14 27.59 5.23 6.65
C ILE A 14 26.38 5.80 5.91
N LEU A 15 26.59 6.79 5.04
CA LEU A 15 25.51 7.41 4.25
C LEU A 15 24.92 6.42 3.25
N GLY A 16 25.77 5.67 2.55
CA GLY A 16 25.33 4.63 1.61
C GLY A 16 24.50 3.55 2.30
N TYR A 17 24.93 3.10 3.48
CA TYR A 17 24.18 2.13 4.27
C TYR A 17 22.82 2.66 4.76
N ARG A 18 22.76 3.93 5.19
CA ARG A 18 21.49 4.58 5.56
C ARG A 18 20.52 4.69 4.38
N ILE A 19 21.03 5.04 3.20
CA ILE A 19 20.23 5.13 1.98
C ILE A 19 19.68 3.76 1.61
N LEU A 20 20.49 2.70 1.67
CA LEU A 20 20.05 1.33 1.42
C LEU A 20 18.95 0.88 2.39
N ILE A 21 19.11 1.13 3.69
CA ILE A 21 18.07 0.83 4.69
C ILE A 21 16.79 1.61 4.38
N PHE A 22 16.91 2.90 4.01
CA PHE A 22 15.76 3.73 3.70
C PHE A 22 14.96 3.19 2.51
N PHE A 23 15.64 2.82 1.42
CA PHE A 23 14.99 2.19 0.28
C PHE A 23 14.35 0.84 0.65
N TYR A 24 15.04 0.03 1.44
CA TYR A 24 14.50 -1.25 1.90
C TYR A 24 13.26 -1.08 2.79
N ASP A 25 13.25 -0.11 3.70
CA ASP A 25 12.09 0.19 4.56
C ASP A 25 10.90 0.70 3.73
N ILE A 26 11.15 1.55 2.72
CA ILE A 26 10.11 2.00 1.79
C ILE A 26 9.51 0.82 1.05
N GLU A 27 10.35 -0.02 0.43
CA GLU A 27 9.90 -1.16 -0.36
C GLU A 27 9.11 -2.15 0.51
N TYR A 28 9.63 -2.44 1.71
CA TYR A 28 8.95 -3.29 2.69
C TYR A 28 7.59 -2.74 3.12
N ARG A 29 7.49 -1.42 3.36
CA ARG A 29 6.21 -0.76 3.69
C ARG A 29 5.23 -0.82 2.53
N ILE A 30 5.69 -0.60 1.30
CA ILE A 30 4.84 -0.69 0.09
C ILE A 30 4.30 -2.11 -0.06
N VAL A 31 5.16 -3.14 0.06
CA VAL A 31 4.74 -4.55 -0.02
C VAL A 31 3.71 -4.88 1.07
N ARG A 32 3.96 -4.46 2.31
CA ARG A 32 3.05 -4.69 3.44
C ARG A 32 1.72 -3.98 3.25
N PHE A 33 1.74 -2.72 2.81
CA PHE A 33 0.55 -1.92 2.52
C PHE A 33 -0.30 -2.60 1.44
N ASN A 34 0.34 -3.01 0.33
CA ASN A 34 -0.32 -3.69 -0.78
C ASN A 34 -0.95 -5.01 -0.31
N LYS A 35 -0.21 -5.84 0.42
CA LYS A 35 -0.71 -7.13 0.95
C LYS A 35 -1.98 -6.94 1.79
N LYS A 36 -1.98 -6.00 2.74
CA LYS A 36 -3.15 -5.75 3.59
C LYS A 36 -4.32 -5.19 2.79
N LEU A 37 -4.07 -4.30 1.83
CA LEU A 37 -5.12 -3.77 0.98
C LEU A 37 -5.79 -4.86 0.13
N TYR A 38 -5.01 -5.79 -0.42
CA TYR A 38 -5.54 -6.91 -1.18
C TYR A 38 -6.45 -7.81 -0.33
N GLN A 39 -6.08 -8.10 0.92
CA GLN A 39 -6.93 -8.84 1.85
C GLN A 39 -8.26 -8.13 2.12
N VAL A 40 -8.24 -6.81 2.28
CA VAL A 40 -9.48 -6.02 2.47
C VAL A 40 -10.33 -6.02 1.20
N ALA A 41 -9.71 -5.95 0.02
CA ALA A 41 -10.43 -6.01 -1.25
C ALA A 41 -11.07 -7.37 -1.53
N GLU A 42 -10.42 -8.46 -1.09
CA GLU A 42 -10.95 -9.82 -1.15
C GLU A 42 -12.16 -9.95 -0.21
N ALA A 43 -12.01 -9.56 1.06
CA ALA A 43 -13.10 -9.55 2.02
C ALA A 43 -14.31 -8.69 1.54
N PHE A 44 -14.04 -7.54 0.92
CA PHE A 44 -15.09 -6.73 0.30
C PHE A 44 -15.83 -7.49 -0.83
N ALA A 45 -15.09 -8.23 -1.66
CA ALA A 45 -15.66 -9.04 -2.75
C ALA A 45 -16.47 -10.23 -2.22
N ASP A 46 -16.05 -10.82 -1.10
CA ASP A 46 -16.74 -11.92 -0.42
C ASP A 46 -17.99 -11.47 0.35
N GLY A 47 -18.21 -10.16 0.43
CA GLY A 47 -19.41 -9.60 1.01
C GLY A 47 -19.28 -9.20 2.48
N MET A 48 -18.09 -8.87 2.96
CA MET A 48 -17.89 -8.18 4.24
C MET A 48 -18.70 -6.88 4.31
N ASP A 49 -19.20 -6.55 5.51
CA ASP A 49 -19.99 -5.34 5.72
C ASP A 49 -19.19 -4.06 5.41
N SER A 50 -19.88 -3.02 4.94
CA SER A 50 -19.24 -1.77 4.50
C SER A 50 -18.55 -1.03 5.65
N GLU A 51 -19.13 -1.06 6.86
CA GLU A 51 -18.54 -0.43 8.04
C GLU A 51 -17.30 -1.20 8.49
N GLU A 52 -17.33 -2.54 8.40
CA GLU A 52 -16.19 -3.40 8.70
C GLU A 52 -15.05 -3.24 7.68
N VAL A 53 -15.38 -3.08 6.40
CA VAL A 53 -14.40 -2.76 5.35
C VAL A 53 -13.76 -1.39 5.61
N GLU A 54 -14.55 -0.38 5.96
CA GLU A 54 -14.03 0.95 6.34
C GLU A 54 -13.08 0.86 7.54
N ALA A 55 -13.50 0.18 8.60
CA ALA A 55 -12.67 -0.04 9.78
C ALA A 55 -11.37 -0.79 9.46
N ASN A 56 -11.40 -1.77 8.56
CA ASN A 56 -10.21 -2.51 8.14
C ASN A 56 -9.25 -1.64 7.30
N LEU A 57 -9.77 -0.76 6.43
CA LEU A 57 -8.93 0.21 5.71
C LEU A 57 -8.21 1.15 6.68
N ILE A 58 -8.89 1.61 7.72
CA ILE A 58 -8.30 2.52 8.72
C ILE A 58 -7.30 1.76 9.60
N ASN A 59 -7.75 0.71 10.27
CA ASN A 59 -6.99 0.06 11.34
C ASN A 59 -5.91 -0.90 10.82
N LYS A 60 -6.17 -1.63 9.73
CA LYS A 60 -5.21 -2.61 9.19
C LYS A 60 -4.31 -1.97 8.15
N VAL A 61 -4.89 -1.25 7.18
CA VAL A 61 -4.14 -0.69 6.05
C VAL A 61 -3.47 0.64 6.42
N GLY A 62 -4.09 1.44 7.30
CA GLY A 62 -3.57 2.75 7.72
C GLY A 62 -4.01 3.88 6.80
N ILE A 63 -5.17 3.75 6.16
CA ILE A 63 -5.77 4.80 5.32
C ILE A 63 -6.54 5.77 6.22
N ASP A 64 -6.50 7.07 5.92
CA ASP A 64 -7.28 8.07 6.66
C ASP A 64 -8.79 7.84 6.50
N GLN A 65 -9.55 8.33 7.48
CA GLN A 65 -10.99 8.07 7.55
C GLN A 65 -11.76 8.61 6.33
N GLU A 66 -11.38 9.78 5.81
CA GLU A 66 -12.07 10.40 4.67
C GLU A 66 -11.86 9.58 3.39
N SER A 67 -10.61 9.19 3.13
CA SER A 67 -10.25 8.31 2.02
C SER A 67 -10.92 6.95 2.14
N ALA A 68 -10.92 6.33 3.33
CA ALA A 68 -11.54 5.02 3.56
C ALA A 68 -13.04 5.06 3.23
N LYS A 69 -13.76 6.05 3.76
CA LYS A 69 -15.19 6.27 3.48
C LYS A 69 -15.46 6.51 2.00
N SER A 70 -14.61 7.29 1.33
CA SER A 70 -14.68 7.56 -0.12
C SER A 70 -14.50 6.30 -0.95
N ILE A 71 -13.55 5.44 -0.58
CA ILE A 71 -13.29 4.15 -1.23
C ILE A 71 -14.50 3.23 -1.12
N VAL A 72 -15.03 3.03 0.10
CA VAL A 72 -16.18 2.15 0.34
C VAL A 72 -17.39 2.64 -0.45
N LYS A 73 -17.76 3.93 -0.29
CA LYS A 73 -18.91 4.53 -0.98
C LYS A 73 -18.84 4.36 -2.50
N LYS A 74 -17.67 4.61 -3.11
CA LYS A 74 -17.48 4.47 -4.56
C LYS A 74 -17.44 3.01 -5.03
N SER A 75 -17.02 2.10 -4.16
CA SER A 75 -16.85 0.67 -4.48
C SER A 75 -18.14 -0.14 -4.38
N LEU A 76 -19.10 0.28 -3.54
CA LEU A 76 -20.35 -0.44 -3.29
C LEU A 76 -21.08 -0.90 -4.56
N LYS A 77 -21.16 -0.06 -5.59
CA LYS A 77 -21.81 -0.38 -6.87
C LYS A 77 -21.15 -1.52 -7.67
N TYR A 78 -19.95 -1.94 -7.27
CA TYR A 78 -19.19 -3.02 -7.90
C TYR A 78 -19.19 -4.32 -7.08
N ARG A 79 -19.75 -4.33 -5.87
CA ARG A 79 -19.69 -5.46 -4.92
C ARG A 79 -20.22 -6.77 -5.51
N LYS A 80 -21.31 -6.72 -6.27
CA LYS A 80 -21.93 -7.90 -6.92
C LYS A 80 -21.36 -8.26 -8.30
N LYS A 81 -20.31 -7.56 -8.77
CA LYS A 81 -19.73 -7.83 -10.09
C LYS A 81 -18.63 -8.88 -9.95
N LYS A 82 -18.46 -9.74 -10.97
CA LYS A 82 -17.36 -10.71 -11.08
C LYS A 82 -15.96 -10.11 -10.87
N GLN A 83 -15.82 -8.79 -11.01
CA GLN A 83 -14.57 -8.04 -10.85
C GLN A 83 -14.61 -7.09 -9.64
N ALA A 84 -15.40 -7.39 -8.60
CA ALA A 84 -15.54 -6.56 -7.39
C ALA A 84 -14.19 -6.18 -6.78
N TYR A 85 -13.35 -7.19 -6.51
CA TYR A 85 -11.97 -7.04 -6.05
C TYR A 85 -11.15 -6.07 -6.91
N LYS A 86 -11.11 -6.29 -8.24
CA LYS A 86 -10.31 -5.46 -9.16
C LYS A 86 -10.81 -4.02 -9.19
N ASN A 87 -12.13 -3.81 -9.13
CA ASN A 87 -12.71 -2.48 -9.11
C ASN A 87 -12.43 -1.76 -7.79
N PHE A 88 -12.44 -2.48 -6.66
CA PHE A 88 -12.10 -1.94 -5.35
C PHE A 88 -10.67 -1.40 -5.31
N ILE A 89 -9.69 -2.17 -5.81
CA ILE A 89 -8.30 -1.71 -5.87
C ILE A 89 -8.16 -0.51 -6.84
N LYS A 90 -8.81 -0.55 -8.01
CA LYS A 90 -8.79 0.59 -8.95
C LYS A 90 -9.35 1.88 -8.34
N ILE A 91 -10.42 1.77 -7.56
CA ILE A 91 -11.01 2.92 -6.85
C ILE A 91 -10.06 3.41 -5.77
N THR A 92 -9.45 2.49 -5.02
CA THR A 92 -8.45 2.82 -4.00
C THR A 92 -7.29 3.60 -4.60
N ASN A 93 -6.73 3.14 -5.73
CA ASN A 93 -5.70 3.86 -6.47
C ASN A 93 -6.14 5.28 -6.87
N LYS A 94 -7.39 5.41 -7.34
CA LYS A 94 -7.93 6.70 -7.76
C LYS A 94 -8.13 7.66 -6.59
N VAL A 95 -8.55 7.16 -5.42
CA VAL A 95 -8.78 7.99 -4.23
C VAL A 95 -7.45 8.42 -3.61
N LEU A 96 -6.50 7.50 -3.50
CA LEU A 96 -5.22 7.76 -2.84
C LEU A 96 -4.15 8.36 -3.76
N GLY A 97 -4.42 8.46 -5.07
CA GLY A 97 -3.45 8.97 -6.06
C GLY A 97 -2.23 8.06 -6.26
N ILE A 98 -2.30 6.80 -5.82
CA ILE A 98 -1.21 5.83 -5.88
C ILE A 98 -1.52 4.72 -6.88
N ARG A 99 -0.47 4.07 -7.39
CA ARG A 99 -0.59 3.01 -8.41
C ARG A 99 -0.25 1.64 -7.80
N ILE A 100 -1.19 1.06 -7.07
CA ILE A 100 -1.03 -0.25 -6.42
C ILE A 100 -1.38 -1.40 -7.37
N TYR A 101 -2.42 -1.21 -8.19
CA TYR A 101 -2.86 -2.25 -9.12
C TYR A 101 -1.95 -2.25 -10.34
N ASP A 102 -1.08 -3.25 -10.40
CA ASP A 102 -0.40 -3.64 -11.62
C ASP A 102 -1.01 -4.97 -12.11
N PRO A 103 -1.63 -5.01 -13.31
CA PRO A 103 -2.17 -6.24 -13.88
C PRO A 103 -1.14 -7.36 -14.08
N LYS A 104 0.17 -7.10 -13.96
CA LYS A 104 1.24 -8.10 -14.01
C LYS A 104 1.42 -8.89 -12.71
N TYR A 105 1.03 -8.34 -11.56
CA TYR A 105 1.11 -9.02 -10.27
C TYR A 105 -0.23 -9.70 -9.95
N LYS A 106 -0.56 -10.75 -10.71
CA LYS A 106 -1.42 -11.80 -10.19
C LYS A 106 -0.60 -12.57 -9.16
N SER A 107 -0.99 -12.49 -7.90
CA SER A 107 -0.77 -13.62 -7.01
C SER A 107 -1.65 -14.73 -7.56
N ASP A 108 -1.03 -15.69 -8.24
CA ASP A 108 -1.64 -17.00 -8.46
C ASP A 108 -1.82 -17.72 -7.11
#